data_AF-A0A955DTH0-F1
#
_entry.id   AF-A0A955DTH0-F1
#
_cell.length_a   1.000
_cell.length_b   1.000
_cell.length_c   1.000
_cell.angle_alpha   90.00
_cell.angle_beta   90.00
_cell.angle_gamma   90.00
#
_symmetry.space_group_name_H-M   'P 1'
#
loop_
_entity.id
_entity.type
_entity.pdbx_description
1 polymer ?
#
loop_
_entity_poly.entity_id
_entity_poly.type
_entity_poly.pdbx_seq_one_letter_code
_entity_poly.pdbx_strand_id
1 'polypeptide(L)'
;MSTTTRQFTRDDIIQLGRSSSPWAFLPVVSQALRVAPEDPVLLFLAASHFERLGMTPVVFDLLGHLPPEVRSTADVSAFVESLNPTNDSRIPHDERRAILERNLDALDP
;
A
#
# COMPACT_ATOMS: atom_id res chain seq x y z
N MET A 1 -5.51 -31.30 7.84
CA MET A 1 -5.08 -30.22 8.75
C MET A 1 -6.23 -29.25 8.86
N SER A 2 -6.90 -29.16 10.02
CA SER A 2 -8.03 -28.24 10.20
C SER A 2 -7.50 -26.83 10.36
N THR A 3 -7.75 -25.97 9.38
CA THR A 3 -7.42 -24.55 9.43
C THR A 3 -8.43 -23.85 10.32
N THR A 4 -8.04 -23.49 11.54
CA THR A 4 -8.89 -22.71 12.44
C THR A 4 -8.99 -21.28 11.89
N THR A 5 -10.13 -20.95 11.28
CA THR A 5 -10.41 -19.60 10.80
C THR A 5 -10.66 -18.68 11.98
N ARG A 6 -9.73 -17.77 12.26
CA ARG A 6 -9.91 -16.73 13.27
C ARG A 6 -10.76 -15.60 12.68
N GLN A 7 -11.88 -15.29 13.33
CA GLN A 7 -12.69 -14.13 12.99
C GLN A 7 -12.12 -12.88 13.67
N PHE A 8 -12.05 -11.79 12.92
CA PHE A 8 -11.66 -10.47 13.41
C PHE A 8 -12.80 -9.49 13.16
N THR A 9 -13.11 -8.66 14.15
CA THR A 9 -13.95 -7.49 13.94
C THR A 9 -13.13 -6.36 13.31
N ARG A 10 -13.81 -5.32 12.81
CA ARG A 10 -13.15 -4.11 12.30
C ARG A 10 -12.23 -3.49 13.34
N ASP A 11 -12.68 -3.40 14.59
CA ASP A 11 -11.90 -2.80 15.68
C ASP A 11 -10.69 -3.66 16.06
N ASP A 12 -10.82 -4.99 15.99
CA ASP A 12 -9.66 -5.88 16.18
C ASP A 12 -8.60 -5.65 15.10
N ILE A 13 -9.01 -5.42 13.85
CA ILE A 13 -8.09 -5.17 12.74
C ILE A 13 -7.40 -3.80 12.94
N ILE A 14 -8.13 -2.78 13.37
CA ILE A 14 -7.55 -1.47 13.69
C ILE A 14 -6.54 -1.60 14.82
N GLN A 15 -6.89 -2.33 15.89
CA GLN A 15 -5.99 -2.55 17.02
C GLN A 15 -4.75 -3.35 16.62
N LEU A 16 -4.91 -4.35 15.76
CA LEU A 16 -3.80 -5.10 15.17
C LEU A 16 -2.89 -4.16 14.36
N GLY A 17 -3.46 -3.31 13.50
CA GLY A 17 -2.70 -2.34 12.70
C GLY A 17 -1.89 -1.36 13.53
N ARG A 18 -2.35 -0.99 14.73
CA ARG A 18 -1.63 -0.07 15.62
C ARG A 18 -0.48 -0.71 16.39
N SER A 19 -0.54 -2.01 16.65
CA SER A 19 0.34 -2.68 17.62
C SER A 19 1.26 -3.75 17.02
N SER A 20 1.08 -4.10 15.75
CA SER A 20 1.78 -5.23 15.12
C SER A 20 2.81 -4.82 14.06
N SER A 21 3.54 -5.82 13.57
CA SER A 21 4.46 -5.67 12.43
C SER A 21 3.70 -5.72 11.10
N PRO A 22 4.27 -5.17 10.01
CA PRO A 22 3.67 -5.24 8.69
C PRO A 22 3.30 -6.66 8.26
N TRP A 23 4.16 -7.65 8.54
CA TRP A 23 3.92 -9.03 8.15
C TRP A 23 2.76 -9.70 8.90
N ALA A 24 2.42 -9.23 10.10
CA ALA A 24 1.26 -9.72 10.85
C ALA A 24 -0.04 -9.03 10.42
N PHE A 25 0.04 -7.73 10.07
CA PHE A 25 -1.13 -6.92 9.75
C PHE A 25 -1.56 -7.01 8.28
N LEU A 26 -0.63 -6.92 7.33
CA LEU A 26 -0.93 -6.79 5.90
C LEU A 26 -1.78 -7.94 5.35
N PRO A 27 -1.54 -9.23 5.71
CA PRO A 27 -2.42 -10.31 5.27
C PRO A 27 -3.86 -10.14 5.76
N VAL A 28 -4.04 -9.70 7.00
CA VAL A 28 -5.38 -9.52 7.62
C VAL A 28 -6.11 -8.34 7.00
N VAL A 29 -5.46 -7.17 6.89
CA VAL A 29 -6.09 -5.98 6.30
C VAL A 29 -6.41 -6.18 4.82
N SER A 30 -5.60 -6.95 4.08
CA SER A 30 -5.89 -7.27 2.68
C SER A 30 -7.19 -8.06 2.51
N GLN A 31 -7.53 -8.94 3.45
CA GLN A 31 -8.81 -9.67 3.44
C GLN A 31 -9.97 -8.72 3.79
N ALA A 32 -9.77 -7.86 4.79
CA ALA A 32 -10.77 -6.88 5.19
C ALA A 32 -11.10 -5.88 4.07
N LEU A 33 -10.09 -5.36 3.37
CA LEU A 33 -10.25 -4.44 2.24
C LEU A 33 -10.90 -5.10 1.01
N ARG A 34 -10.91 -6.44 0.89
CA ARG A 34 -11.74 -7.09 -0.16
C ARG A 34 -13.23 -6.99 0.14
N VAL A 35 -13.61 -6.91 1.41
CA VAL A 35 -15.00 -6.79 1.86
C VAL A 35 -15.42 -5.32 1.93
N ALA A 36 -14.53 -4.46 2.43
CA ALA A 36 -14.74 -3.02 2.58
C ALA A 36 -13.58 -2.23 1.94
N PRO A 37 -13.52 -2.15 0.59
CA PRO A 37 -12.39 -1.56 -0.13
C PRO A 37 -12.22 -0.06 0.11
N GLU A 38 -13.28 0.62 0.52
CA GLU A 38 -13.30 2.07 0.71
C GLU A 38 -13.12 2.48 2.18
N ASP A 39 -12.83 1.54 3.09
CA ASP A 39 -12.66 1.87 4.50
C ASP A 39 -11.41 2.76 4.70
N PRO A 40 -11.59 4.05 5.02
CA PRO A 40 -10.49 5.00 5.01
C PRO A 40 -9.46 4.71 6.10
N VAL A 41 -9.91 4.16 7.23
CA VAL A 41 -9.00 3.85 8.36
C VAL A 41 -8.12 2.66 7.99
N LEU A 42 -8.70 1.64 7.37
CA LEU A 42 -7.94 0.45 6.97
C LEU A 42 -6.98 0.76 5.81
N LEU A 43 -7.41 1.58 4.84
CA LEU A 43 -6.55 2.06 3.76
C LEU A 43 -5.34 2.84 4.30
N PHE A 44 -5.59 3.79 5.22
CA PHE A 44 -4.52 4.58 5.82
C PHE A 44 -3.56 3.73 6.65
N LEU A 45 -4.08 2.80 7.47
CA LEU A 45 -3.24 1.87 8.22
C LEU A 45 -2.42 0.99 7.27
N ALA A 46 -3.00 0.44 6.21
CA ALA A 46 -2.28 -0.35 5.22
C ALA A 46 -1.15 0.48 4.58
N ALA A 47 -1.43 1.73 4.19
CA ALA A 47 -0.44 2.65 3.64
C ALA A 47 0.75 2.88 4.60
N SER A 48 0.48 3.13 5.89
CA SER A 48 1.56 3.26 6.89
C SER A 48 2.43 2.01 7.05
N HIS A 49 1.85 0.81 6.90
CA HIS A 49 2.62 -0.43 6.97
C HIS A 49 3.43 -0.70 5.70
N PHE A 50 2.92 -0.31 4.53
CA PHE A 50 3.69 -0.36 3.28
C PHE A 50 4.83 0.66 3.24
N GLU A 51 4.65 1.84 3.85
CA GLU A 51 5.71 2.83 4.04
C GLU A 51 6.87 2.24 4.84
N ARG A 52 6.56 1.56 5.95
CA ARG A 52 7.57 0.86 6.78
C ARG A 52 8.35 -0.24 6.02
N LEU A 53 7.80 -0.73 4.91
CA LEU A 53 8.44 -1.69 4.02
C LEU A 53 9.15 -1.02 2.82
N GLY A 54 9.13 0.31 2.72
CA GLY A 54 9.71 1.06 1.62
C GLY A 54 8.92 0.97 0.31
N MET A 55 7.65 0.53 0.35
CA MET A 55 6.83 0.32 -0.85
C MET A 55 6.08 1.59 -1.27
N THR A 56 6.81 2.69 -1.48
CA THR A 56 6.26 4.02 -1.76
C THR A 56 5.20 4.07 -2.87
N PRO A 57 5.33 3.38 -4.01
CA PRO A 57 4.27 3.38 -5.02
C PRO A 57 2.94 2.83 -4.51
N VAL A 58 2.97 1.77 -3.69
CA VAL A 58 1.78 1.16 -3.10
C VAL A 58 1.15 2.10 -2.06
N VAL A 59 1.99 2.83 -1.31
CA VAL A 59 1.51 3.85 -0.36
C VAL A 59 0.67 4.89 -1.09
N PHE A 60 1.19 5.47 -2.18
CA PHE A 60 0.47 6.48 -2.95
C PHE A 60 -0.80 5.94 -3.60
N ASP A 61 -0.79 4.70 -4.09
CA ASP A 61 -1.98 4.04 -4.64
C ASP A 61 -3.10 3.94 -3.58
N LEU A 62 -2.77 3.45 -2.38
CA LEU A 62 -3.71 3.33 -1.27
C LEU A 62 -4.26 4.68 -0.80
N LEU A 63 -3.40 5.70 -0.67
CA LEU A 63 -3.84 7.05 -0.33
C LEU A 63 -4.71 7.66 -1.43
N GLY A 64 -4.47 7.29 -2.69
CA GLY A 64 -5.28 7.64 -3.85
C GLY A 64 -6.69 7.03 -3.85
N HIS A 65 -6.96 6.03 -3.00
CA HIS A 65 -8.29 5.45 -2.79
C HIS A 65 -9.06 6.08 -1.63
N LEU A 66 -8.42 6.93 -0.81
CA LEU A 66 -9.13 7.60 0.29
C LEU A 66 -10.20 8.56 -0.26
N PRO A 67 -11.34 8.74 0.43
CA PRO A 67 -12.30 9.78 0.09
C PRO A 67 -11.65 11.18 0.13
N PRO A 68 -12.06 12.12 -0.75
CA PRO A 68 -11.47 13.47 -0.80
C PRO A 68 -11.45 14.18 0.55
N GLU A 69 -12.49 14.01 1.35
CA GLU A 69 -12.65 14.62 2.68
C GLU A 69 -11.58 14.10 3.66
N VAL A 70 -11.21 12.82 3.54
CA VAL A 70 -10.19 12.18 4.37
C VAL A 70 -8.80 12.59 3.92
N ARG A 71 -8.56 12.75 2.61
CA ARG A 71 -7.24 13.18 2.10
C ARG A 71 -6.81 14.53 2.62
N SER A 72 -7.76 15.44 2.85
CA SER A 72 -7.51 16.77 3.40
C SER A 72 -7.28 16.80 4.92
N THR A 73 -7.35 15.66 5.61
CA THR A 73 -7.08 15.62 7.04
C THR A 73 -5.61 15.90 7.34
N ALA A 74 -5.34 16.51 8.50
CA ALA A 74 -3.99 16.83 8.94
C ALA A 74 -3.10 15.58 9.03
N ASP A 75 -3.64 14.46 9.49
CA ASP A 75 -2.90 13.20 9.64
C ASP A 75 -2.43 12.64 8.29
N VAL A 76 -3.29 12.67 7.27
CA VAL A 76 -2.93 12.21 5.92
C VAL A 76 -1.94 13.15 5.28
N SER A 77 -2.14 14.46 5.45
CA SER A 77 -1.22 15.47 4.90
C SER A 77 0.18 15.36 5.52
N ALA A 78 0.27 15.27 6.84
CA ALA A 78 1.54 15.09 7.56
C ALA A 78 2.22 13.77 7.19
N PHE A 79 1.44 12.70 7.02
CA PHE A 79 1.96 11.43 6.55
C PHE A 79 2.54 11.55 5.15
N VAL A 80 1.83 12.15 4.19
CA VAL A 80 2.32 12.38 2.82
C VAL A 80 3.58 13.24 2.79
N GLU A 81 3.65 14.30 3.59
CA GLU A 81 4.84 15.14 3.72
C GLU A 81 6.04 14.38 4.29
N SER A 82 5.80 13.39 5.16
CA SER A 82 6.85 12.53 5.73
C SER A 82 7.37 11.47 4.75
N LEU A 83 6.62 11.15 3.68
CA LEU A 83 7.05 10.22 2.65
C LEU A 83 8.22 10.84 1.89
N ASN A 84 9.44 10.43 2.23
CA ASN A 84 10.64 10.94 1.61
C ASN A 84 10.67 10.52 0.13
N PRO A 85 10.52 11.44 -0.84
CA PRO A 85 10.41 11.09 -2.26
C PRO A 85 11.76 10.68 -2.87
N THR A 86 12.82 10.56 -2.08
CA THR A 86 14.20 10.31 -2.54
C THR A 86 14.38 8.94 -3.21
N ASN A 87 13.50 7.98 -2.91
CA ASN A 87 13.37 6.76 -3.72
C ASN A 87 12.32 7.00 -4.80
N ASP A 88 12.65 7.82 -5.81
CA ASP A 88 11.90 7.82 -7.06
C ASP A 88 12.04 6.42 -7.66
N SER A 89 11.08 5.55 -7.35
CA SER A 89 11.05 4.16 -7.80
C SER A 89 10.72 4.06 -9.30
N ARG A 90 10.59 5.21 -9.99
CA ARG A 90 10.44 5.24 -11.44
C ARG A 90 11.78 4.88 -12.07
N ILE A 91 11.72 3.94 -13.00
CA ILE A 91 12.83 3.67 -13.91
C ILE A 91 13.10 4.95 -14.72
N PRO A 92 14.35 5.45 -14.76
CA PRO A 92 14.73 6.57 -15.61
C PRO A 92 14.28 6.35 -17.05
N HIS A 93 13.92 7.43 -17.75
CA HIS A 93 13.35 7.33 -19.09
C HIS A 93 14.25 6.56 -20.07
N ASP A 94 15.57 6.76 -19.97
CA ASP A 94 16.54 6.09 -20.84
C ASP A 94 16.64 4.59 -20.54
N GLU A 95 16.61 4.20 -19.28
CA GLU A 95 16.61 2.78 -18.88
C GLU A 95 15.31 2.09 -19.32
N ARG A 96 14.17 2.77 -19.20
CA ARG A 96 12.88 2.27 -19.68
C ARG A 96 12.85 2.10 -21.20
N ARG A 97 13.44 3.04 -21.95
CA ARG A 97 13.63 2.90 -23.42
C ARG A 97 14.47 1.65 -23.72
N ALA A 98 15.62 1.50 -23.06
CA ALA A 98 16.53 0.36 -23.28
C ALA A 98 15.91 -1.00 -22.91
N ILE A 99 15.00 -1.05 -21.93
CA ILE A 99 14.23 -2.27 -21.62
C ILE A 99 13.22 -2.56 -22.75
N LEU A 100 12.50 -1.54 -23.21
CA LEU A 100 11.51 -1.70 -24.28
C LEU A 100 12.16 -2.12 -25.60
N GLU A 101 13.31 -1.54 -25.97
CA GLU A 101 14.08 -1.93 -27.16
C GLU A 101 14.50 -3.41 -27.10
N ARG A 102 15.08 -3.85 -25.97
CA ARG A 102 15.44 -5.27 -25.78
C ARG A 102 14.24 -6.22 -25.86
N ASN A 103 13.09 -5.80 -25.36
CA ASN A 103 11.87 -6.61 -25.45
C ASN A 103 11.34 -6.68 -26.89
N LEU A 104 11.46 -5.60 -27.67
CA LEU A 104 11.10 -5.58 -29.09
C LEU A 104 12.03 -6.49 -29.89
N ASP A 105 13.34 -6.42 -29.67
CA ASP A 105 14.32 -7.30 -30.32
C ASP A 105 14.05 -8.79 -30.02
N ALA A 106 13.59 -9.11 -28.81
CA ALA A 106 13.25 -10.48 -28.43
C ALA A 106 11.96 -11.01 -29.09
N LEU A 107 11.10 -10.12 -29.61
CA LEU A 107 9.82 -10.47 -30.24
C LEU A 107 9.92 -10.61 -31.77
N ASP A 108 11.00 -10.13 -32.39
CA ASP A 108 11.24 -10.19 -33.84
C ASP A 108 12.57 -10.93 -34.13
N PRO A 109 12.60 -12.28 -33.98
CA PRO A 109 13.82 -13.09 -34.11
C PRO A 109 14.32 -13.26 -35.55
#